data_AF-A0A522TEH8-F1
#
_entry.id   AF-A0A522TEH8-F1
#
_cell.length_a   1.000
_cell.length_b   1.000
_cell.length_c   1.000
_cell.angle_alpha   90.00
_cell.angle_beta   90.00
_cell.angle_gamma   90.00
#
_symmetry.space_group_name_H-M   'P 1'
#
loop_
_entity.id
_entity.type
_entity.pdbx_description
1 polymer ?
#
loop_
_entity_poly.entity_id
_entity_poly.type
_entity_poly.pdbx_seq_one_letter_code
_entity_poly.pdbx_strand_id
1 'polypeptide(L)'
;MRRPWNLSAAWGFVAALLASPGLGVLVPTQRHPDIAAQVVEELPDLMGNVLHDTHTAILMREHGIRRVCTRDTGFHRFPFLEVVDPLRP
;
A
#
# COMPACT_ATOMS: atom_id res chain seq x y z
N MET A 1 -6.34 -15.74 12.15
CA MET A 1 -5.73 -15.26 13.42
C MET A 1 -6.48 -15.95 14.56
N ARG A 2 -5.86 -16.87 15.33
CA ARG A 2 -6.60 -17.66 16.34
C ARG A 2 -6.71 -17.00 17.72
N ARG A 3 -6.00 -15.88 17.95
CA ARG A 3 -6.08 -15.06 19.18
C ARG A 3 -5.85 -13.58 18.84
N PRO A 4 -6.90 -12.77 18.65
CA PRO A 4 -6.73 -11.34 18.43
C PRO A 4 -6.13 -10.66 19.66
N TRP A 5 -5.34 -9.61 19.45
CA TRP A 5 -4.83 -8.79 20.55
C TRP A 5 -5.93 -7.93 21.17
N ASN A 6 -5.79 -7.61 22.45
CA ASN A 6 -6.55 -6.51 23.04
C ASN A 6 -6.02 -5.16 22.52
N LEU A 7 -6.79 -4.10 22.72
CA LEU A 7 -6.46 -2.77 22.19
C LEU A 7 -5.09 -2.26 22.64
N SER A 8 -4.74 -2.45 23.92
CA SER A 8 -3.44 -2.00 24.45
C SER A 8 -2.27 -2.72 23.80
N ALA A 9 -2.37 -4.03 23.61
CA ALA A 9 -1.33 -4.81 22.94
C ALA A 9 -1.22 -4.45 21.45
N ALA A 10 -2.36 -4.28 20.78
CA ALA A 10 -2.38 -3.86 19.38
C ALA A 10 -1.75 -2.48 19.18
N TRP A 11 -2.08 -1.50 20.03
CA TRP A 11 -1.48 -0.18 19.97
C TRP A 11 0.01 -0.20 20.31
N GLY A 12 0.43 -0.99 21.31
CA GLY A 12 1.84 -1.16 21.64
C GLY A 12 2.67 -1.68 20.47
N PHE A 13 2.13 -2.59 19.67
CA PHE A 13 2.77 -3.06 18.45
C PHE A 13 2.90 -1.96 17.39
N VAL A 14 1.84 -1.19 17.13
CA VAL A 14 1.87 -0.06 16.19
C VAL A 14 2.89 0.99 16.63
N ALA A 15 2.92 1.33 17.92
CA ALA A 15 3.88 2.28 18.47
C ALA A 15 5.33 1.81 18.30
N ALA A 16 5.59 0.52 18.51
CA ALA A 16 6.92 -0.06 18.28
C ALA A 16 7.34 -0.02 16.81
N LEU A 17 6.41 -0.27 15.87
CA LEU A 17 6.68 -0.10 14.44
C LEU A 17 7.00 1.35 14.09
N LEU A 18 6.19 2.29 14.57
CA LEU A 18 6.36 3.73 14.33
C LEU A 18 7.68 4.28 14.91
N ALA A 19 8.21 3.66 15.96
CA ALA A 19 9.51 4.01 16.54
C ALA A 19 10.71 3.40 15.79
N SER A 20 10.49 2.51 14.81
CA SER A 20 11.57 1.88 14.06
C SER A 20 12.26 2.89 13.15
N PRO A 21 13.60 3.04 13.22
CA PRO A 21 14.34 3.97 12.36
C PRO A 21 14.28 3.61 10.88
N GLY A 22 13.93 2.35 10.56
CA GLY A 22 13.79 1.88 9.17
C GLY A 22 12.37 2.00 8.61
N LEU A 23 11.40 2.47 9.40
CA LEU A 23 10.03 2.64 8.90
C LEU A 23 9.84 4.03 8.29
N GLY A 24 9.27 4.07 7.08
CA GLY A 24 8.74 5.28 6.46
C GLY A 24 7.24 5.16 6.23
N VAL A 25 6.51 6.26 6.45
CA VAL A 25 5.08 6.36 6.10
C VAL A 25 4.97 7.15 4.79
N LEU A 26 4.37 6.53 3.77
CA LEU A 26 4.09 7.22 2.52
C LEU A 26 2.93 8.20 2.74
N VAL A 27 3.17 9.46 2.45
CA VAL A 27 2.17 10.53 2.50
C VAL A 27 2.08 11.19 1.13
N PRO A 28 0.89 11.66 0.71
CA PRO A 28 0.75 12.42 -0.52
C PRO A 28 1.70 13.63 -0.52
N THR A 29 2.36 13.86 -1.66
CA THR A 29 3.14 15.08 -1.91
C THR A 29 2.34 16.02 -2.81
N GLN A 30 2.93 17.17 -3.17
CA GLN A 30 2.33 18.09 -4.13
C GLN A 30 2.12 17.47 -5.53
N ARG A 31 2.84 16.39 -5.84
CA ARG A 31 2.72 15.65 -7.12
C ARG A 31 1.53 14.69 -7.14
N HIS A 32 0.89 14.43 -6.00
CA HIS A 32 -0.12 13.40 -5.88
C HIS A 32 -1.30 13.55 -6.86
N PRO A 33 -1.87 14.75 -7.09
CA PRO A 33 -2.98 14.90 -8.05
C PRO A 33 -2.60 14.50 -9.47
N ASP A 34 -1.40 14.88 -9.93
CA ASP A 34 -0.92 14.57 -11.28
C ASP A 34 -0.65 13.07 -11.46
N ILE A 35 -0.03 12.43 -10.46
CA ILE A 35 0.22 10.99 -10.49
C ILE A 35 -1.08 10.20 -10.38
N ALA A 36 -2.04 10.67 -9.58
CA ALA A 36 -3.36 10.05 -9.47
C ALA A 36 -4.11 10.12 -10.81
N ALA A 37 -4.11 11.29 -11.46
CA ALA A 37 -4.70 11.45 -12.79
C ALA A 37 -4.09 10.49 -13.81
N GLN A 38 -2.75 10.40 -13.87
CA GLN A 38 -2.06 9.45 -14.74
C GLN A 38 -2.47 8.00 -14.49
N VAL A 39 -2.55 7.57 -13.22
CA VAL A 39 -2.96 6.19 -12.89
C VAL A 39 -4.41 5.92 -13.28
N VAL A 40 -5.31 6.88 -13.10
CA VAL A 40 -6.73 6.75 -13.49
C VAL A 40 -6.88 6.68 -15.01
N GLU A 41 -6.11 7.48 -15.76
CA GLU A 41 -6.07 7.44 -17.22
C GLU A 41 -5.52 6.10 -17.75
N GLU A 42 -4.47 5.56 -17.13
CA GLU A 42 -3.87 4.29 -17.52
C GLU A 42 -4.73 3.06 -17.15
N LEU A 43 -5.56 3.17 -16.11
CA LEU A 43 -6.35 2.07 -15.56
C LEU A 43 -7.84 2.46 -15.43
N PRO A 44 -8.57 2.64 -16.54
CA PRO A 44 -9.95 3.16 -16.52
C PRO A 44 -10.97 2.21 -15.87
N ASP A 45 -10.65 0.91 -15.75
CA ASP A 45 -11.54 -0.12 -15.20
C ASP A 45 -11.48 -0.25 -13.67
N LEU A 46 -10.78 0.66 -12.98
CA LEU A 46 -10.72 0.67 -11.51
C LEU A 46 -11.98 1.32 -10.93
N MET A 47 -12.73 0.57 -10.11
CA MET A 47 -13.97 1.04 -9.52
C MET A 47 -14.29 0.35 -8.18
N GLY A 48 -15.17 0.97 -7.40
CA GLY A 48 -15.66 0.43 -6.14
C GLY A 48 -14.57 0.23 -5.10
N ASN A 49 -14.60 -0.92 -4.41
CA ASN A 49 -13.72 -1.20 -3.27
C ASN A 49 -12.22 -1.16 -3.60
N VAL A 50 -11.85 -1.24 -4.89
CA VAL A 50 -10.45 -1.22 -5.31
C VAL A 50 -9.82 0.17 -5.16
N LEU A 51 -10.62 1.24 -5.06
CA LEU A 51 -10.09 2.61 -4.95
C LEU A 51 -9.18 2.83 -3.72
N HIS A 52 -9.38 2.06 -2.64
CA HIS A 52 -8.47 2.08 -1.49
C HIS A 52 -7.07 1.54 -1.84
N ASP A 53 -7.02 0.44 -2.60
CA ASP A 53 -5.76 -0.13 -3.09
C ASP A 53 -5.13 0.77 -4.16
N THR A 54 -5.97 1.38 -5.01
CA THR A 54 -5.52 2.36 -6.01
C THR A 54 -4.80 3.52 -5.34
N HIS A 55 -5.34 4.07 -4.26
CA HIS A 55 -4.67 5.14 -3.52
C HIS A 55 -3.30 4.69 -2.97
N THR A 56 -3.20 3.46 -2.45
CA THR A 56 -1.92 2.89 -2.01
C THR A 56 -0.93 2.74 -3.17
N ALA A 57 -1.38 2.23 -4.32
CA ALA A 57 -0.55 2.07 -5.52
C ALA A 57 -0.08 3.42 -6.09
N ILE A 58 -0.92 4.46 -6.04
CA ILE A 58 -0.55 5.83 -6.42
C ILE A 58 0.56 6.35 -5.51
N LEU A 59 0.44 6.20 -4.19
CA LEU A 59 1.49 6.60 -3.24
C LEU A 59 2.81 5.85 -3.53
N MET A 60 2.74 4.55 -3.80
CA MET A 60 3.92 3.78 -4.16
C MET A 60 4.59 4.34 -5.43
N ARG A 61 3.82 4.60 -6.49
CA ARG A 61 4.33 5.18 -7.74
C ARG A 61 4.91 6.57 -7.55
N GLU A 62 4.23 7.42 -6.79
CA GLU A 62 4.64 8.79 -6.47
C GLU A 62 6.03 8.83 -5.81
N HIS A 63 6.27 7.90 -4.88
CA HIS A 63 7.51 7.76 -4.12
C HIS A 63 8.54 6.83 -4.78
N GLY A 64 8.29 6.36 -6.01
CA GLY A 64 9.22 5.50 -6.77
C GLY A 64 9.37 4.08 -6.22
N ILE A 65 8.44 3.63 -5.38
CA ILE A 65 8.42 2.29 -4.80
C ILE A 65 7.72 1.35 -5.77
N ARG A 66 8.44 0.34 -6.22
CA ARG A 66 7.96 -0.61 -7.22
C ARG A 66 7.54 -1.95 -6.66
N ARG A 67 7.90 -2.28 -5.42
CA ARG A 67 7.65 -3.61 -4.84
C ARG A 67 6.70 -3.52 -3.67
N VAL A 68 5.63 -4.30 -3.70
CA VAL A 68 4.70 -4.49 -2.57
C VAL A 68 4.83 -5.92 -2.07
N CYS A 69 5.01 -6.07 -0.76
CA CYS A 69 4.99 -7.37 -0.10
C CYS A 69 3.60 -7.58 0.52
N THR A 70 2.75 -8.36 -0.13
CA THR A 70 1.35 -8.56 0.28
C THR A 70 0.81 -9.91 -0.19
N ARG A 71 -0.21 -10.42 0.51
CA ARG A 71 -1.00 -11.58 0.05
C ARG A 71 -2.25 -11.18 -0.72
N ASP A 72 -2.51 -9.88 -0.83
CA ASP A 72 -3.64 -9.35 -1.57
C ASP A 72 -3.34 -9.37 -3.07
N THR A 73 -3.98 -10.29 -3.78
CA THR A 73 -3.82 -10.45 -5.23
C THR A 73 -4.39 -9.28 -6.03
N GLY A 74 -5.20 -8.40 -5.42
CA GLY A 74 -5.72 -7.19 -6.06
C GLY A 74 -4.62 -6.28 -6.60
N PHE A 75 -3.43 -6.30 -5.98
CA PHE A 75 -2.29 -5.50 -6.42
C PHE A 75 -1.72 -5.92 -7.79
N HIS A 76 -2.04 -7.11 -8.29
CA HIS A 76 -1.67 -7.52 -9.66
C HIS A 76 -2.34 -6.69 -10.75
N ARG A 77 -3.38 -5.91 -10.41
CA ARG A 77 -4.03 -4.97 -11.35
C ARG A 77 -3.17 -3.75 -11.68
N PHE A 78 -2.11 -3.48 -10.91
CA PHE A 78 -1.22 -2.34 -11.12
C PHE A 78 0.08 -2.79 -11.81
N PRO A 79 0.21 -2.64 -13.15
CA PRO A 79 1.32 -3.22 -13.90
C PRO A 79 2.70 -2.60 -13.56
N PHE A 80 2.71 -1.45 -12.90
CA PHE A 80 3.93 -0.81 -12.42
C PHE A 80 4.44 -1.35 -11.07
N LEU A 81 3.73 -2.31 -10.45
CA LEU A 81 4.12 -2.95 -9.20
C LEU A 81 4.60 -4.40 -9.39
N GLU A 82 5.67 -4.76 -8.67
CA GLU A 82 6.11 -6.11 -8.39
C GLU A 82 5.43 -6.58 -7.09
N VAL A 83 4.57 -7.59 -7.20
CA VAL A 83 3.85 -8.16 -6.05
C VAL A 83 4.60 -9.39 -5.54
N VAL A 84 4.98 -9.37 -4.26
CA VAL A 84 5.65 -10.48 -3.57
C VAL A 84 4.71 -11.03 -2.49
N ASP A 85 4.33 -12.31 -2.58
CA ASP A 85 3.62 -13.01 -1.50
C ASP A 85 4.65 -13.45 -0.45
N PRO A 86 4.65 -12.87 0.77
CA PRO A 86 5.65 -13.20 1.80
C PRO A 86 5.61 -14.66 2.26
N LEU A 87 4.57 -15.42 1.92
CA LEU A 87 4.44 -16.83 2.31
C LEU A 87 4.71 -17.80 1.15
N ARG A 88 5.15 -17.30 0.00
CA ARG A 88 5.63 -18.13 -1.11
C ARG A 88 7.14 -17.94 -1.26
N PRO A 89 7.91 -19.04 -1.42
CA PRO A 89 9.37 -18.97 -1.62
C PRO A 89 9.74 -18.36 -2.97
#